data_AF-A0A7W1T195-F1
#
_entry.id   AF-A0A7W1T195-F1
#
_cell.length_a   1.000
_cell.length_b   1.000
_cell.length_c   1.000
_cell.angle_alpha   90.00
_cell.angle_beta   90.00
_cell.angle_gamma   90.00
#
_symmetry.space_group_name_H-M   'P 1'
#
loop_
_entity.id
_entity.type
_entity.pdbx_description
1 polymer ?
#
loop_
_entity_poly.entity_id
_entity_poly.type
_entity_poly.pdbx_seq_one_letter_code
_entity_poly.pdbx_strand_id
1 'polypeptide(L)'
;MDLQCAIQLAAAYKSRSQIARVLTEDWCQRELYCVACDSPRLSRERTNTPALDFRYPGCGEGFQLKSFSHLNSPASWMAPTPRWFVLSVQIRHRTPYSCSILPPGSCKT
;
A
#
# COMPACT_ATOMS: atom_id res chain seq x y z
N MET A 1 -13.81 -2.28 6.75
CA MET A 1 -12.61 -2.76 6.05
C MET A 1 -12.88 -4.19 5.62
N ASP A 2 -13.08 -4.38 4.31
CA ASP A 2 -13.19 -5.70 3.69
C ASP A 2 -11.77 -6.26 3.47
N LEU A 3 -11.52 -7.53 3.83
CA LEU A 3 -10.21 -8.17 3.69
C LEU A 3 -10.11 -9.05 2.43
N GLN A 4 -11.15 -9.07 1.60
CA GLN A 4 -11.20 -9.87 0.39
C GLN A 4 -10.71 -9.10 -0.84
N CYS A 5 -9.87 -9.77 -1.63
CA CYS A 5 -9.46 -9.27 -2.95
C CYS A 5 -10.50 -9.64 -4.01
N ALA A 6 -10.67 -8.80 -5.03
CA ALA A 6 -11.54 -9.07 -6.16
C ALA A 6 -10.88 -10.06 -7.14
N ILE A 7 -10.99 -11.36 -6.87
CA ILE A 7 -10.31 -12.45 -7.62
C ILE A 7 -10.60 -12.39 -9.13
N GLN A 8 -11.76 -11.87 -9.53
CA GLN A 8 -12.14 -11.69 -10.93
C GLN A 8 -11.11 -10.86 -11.73
N LEU A 9 -10.45 -9.89 -11.10
CA LEU A 9 -9.42 -9.05 -11.73
C LEU A 9 -8.15 -9.85 -12.09
N ALA A 10 -7.90 -10.97 -11.42
CA ALA A 10 -6.74 -11.82 -11.69
C ALA A 10 -6.90 -12.68 -12.95
N ALA A 11 -8.14 -12.90 -13.42
CA ALA A 11 -8.42 -13.83 -14.52
C ALA A 11 -7.70 -13.49 -15.84
N ALA A 12 -7.41 -12.21 -16.06
CA ALA A 12 -6.71 -11.73 -17.25
C ALA A 12 -5.18 -11.95 -17.21
N TYR A 13 -4.61 -12.40 -16.09
CA TYR A 13 -3.17 -12.44 -15.87
C TYR A 13 -2.67 -13.84 -15.52
N LYS A 14 -1.56 -14.25 -16.15
CA LYS A 14 -0.89 -15.53 -15.86
C LYS A 14 0.25 -15.39 -14.84
N SER A 15 0.90 -14.23 -14.81
CA SER A 15 2.04 -13.98 -13.93
C SER A 15 1.58 -13.73 -12.50
N ARG A 16 2.12 -14.51 -11.55
CA ARG A 16 1.85 -14.37 -10.11
C ARG A 16 2.14 -12.96 -9.58
N SER A 17 3.24 -12.35 -10.04
CA SER A 17 3.58 -10.98 -9.65
C SER A 17 2.56 -9.96 -10.15
N GLN A 18 2.03 -10.18 -11.36
CA GLN A 18 1.05 -9.29 -11.95
C GLN A 18 -0.33 -9.47 -11.34
N ILE A 19 -0.72 -10.70 -11.03
CA ILE A 19 -1.92 -11.02 -10.24
C ILE A 19 -1.84 -10.32 -8.88
N ALA A 20 -0.73 -10.50 -8.15
CA ALA A 20 -0.51 -9.87 -6.86
C ALA A 20 -0.63 -8.34 -6.95
N ARG A 21 0.03 -7.72 -7.94
CA ARG A 21 -0.05 -6.28 -8.19
C ARG A 21 -1.48 -5.81 -8.40
N VAL A 22 -2.22 -6.42 -9.32
CA VAL A 22 -3.58 -5.99 -9.68
C VAL A 22 -4.55 -6.17 -8.50
N LEU A 23 -4.47 -7.28 -7.78
CA LEU A 23 -5.32 -7.54 -6.62
C LEU A 23 -5.00 -6.59 -5.45
N THR A 24 -3.72 -6.37 -5.16
CA THR A 24 -3.31 -5.48 -4.06
C THR A 24 -3.61 -4.01 -4.36
N GLU A 25 -3.36 -3.52 -5.57
CA GLU A 25 -3.68 -2.14 -5.96
C GLU A 25 -5.19 -1.88 -5.85
N ASP A 26 -6.04 -2.79 -6.35
CA ASP A 26 -7.50 -2.66 -6.25
C ASP A 26 -7.97 -2.60 -4.79
N TRP A 27 -7.53 -3.58 -3.99
CA TRP A 27 -7.91 -3.64 -2.58
C TRP A 27 -7.44 -2.39 -1.83
N CYS A 28 -6.21 -1.95 -2.09
CA CYS A 28 -5.65 -0.76 -1.47
C CYS A 28 -6.45 0.50 -1.80
N GLN A 29 -6.90 0.64 -3.05
CA GLN A 29 -7.72 1.78 -3.47
C GLN A 29 -9.09 1.81 -2.78
N ARG A 30 -9.67 0.64 -2.46
CA ARG A 30 -10.98 0.54 -1.81
C ARG A 30 -10.91 0.73 -0.29
N GLU A 31 -9.86 0.20 0.33
CA GLU A 31 -9.81 0.02 1.78
C GLU A 31 -8.74 0.85 2.51
N LEU A 32 -7.72 1.38 1.83
CA LEU A 32 -6.70 2.19 2.50
C LEU A 32 -7.16 3.62 2.77
N TYR A 33 -6.82 4.05 3.97
CA TYR A 33 -7.02 5.39 4.50
C TYR A 33 -5.67 6.05 4.80
N CYS A 34 -5.68 7.36 5.01
CA CYS A 34 -4.46 8.09 5.36
C CYS A 34 -4.20 8.03 6.86
N VAL A 35 -3.09 7.40 7.25
CA VAL A 35 -2.66 7.34 8.66
C VAL A 35 -2.15 8.67 9.22
N ALA A 36 -1.90 9.67 8.37
CA ALA A 36 -1.36 10.97 8.78
C ALA A 36 -2.44 12.03 9.05
N CYS A 37 -3.60 11.95 8.39
CA CYS A 37 -4.59 13.04 8.40
C CYS A 37 -6.05 12.57 8.46
N ASP A 38 -6.30 11.35 8.93
CA ASP A 38 -7.63 10.73 9.17
C ASP A 38 -8.58 10.74 7.95
N SER A 39 -8.00 10.83 6.75
CA SER A 39 -8.76 10.78 5.51
C SER A 39 -9.25 9.37 5.24
N PRO A 40 -10.53 9.19 4.85
CA PRO A 40 -11.12 7.87 4.69
C PRO A 40 -10.55 7.06 3.52
N ARG A 41 -9.95 7.72 2.51
CA ARG A 41 -9.47 7.05 1.28
C ARG A 41 -8.22 7.69 0.67
N LEU A 42 -7.29 6.86 0.22
CA LEU A 42 -6.14 7.27 -0.59
C LEU A 42 -6.48 7.27 -2.09
N SER A 43 -5.84 8.15 -2.86
CA SER A 43 -5.93 8.17 -4.32
C SER A 43 -4.74 7.43 -4.93
N ARG A 44 -4.99 6.59 -5.94
CA ARG A 44 -3.92 5.91 -6.68
C ARG A 44 -3.18 6.92 -7.56
N GLU A 45 -1.86 6.85 -7.55
CA GLU A 45 -1.02 7.68 -8.40
C GLU A 45 -0.96 7.12 -9.84
N ARG A 46 -0.41 7.92 -10.77
CA ARG A 46 -0.21 7.46 -12.15
C ARG A 46 0.71 6.24 -12.20
N THR A 47 0.38 5.31 -13.11
CA THR A 47 1.25 4.16 -13.41
C THR A 47 2.64 4.64 -13.80
N ASN A 48 3.68 3.91 -13.38
CA ASN A 48 5.10 4.25 -13.55
C ASN A 48 5.59 5.47 -12.77
N THR A 49 4.85 5.95 -11.76
CA THR A 49 5.39 6.94 -10.83
C THR A 49 6.47 6.29 -9.95
N PRO A 50 7.70 6.82 -9.91
CA PRO A 50 8.78 6.18 -9.17
C PRO A 50 8.49 6.11 -7.66
N ALA A 51 8.39 4.88 -7.14
CA ALA A 51 8.28 4.59 -5.71
C ALA A 51 7.13 5.30 -4.96
N LEU A 52 6.04 5.58 -5.67
CA LEU A 52 4.83 6.21 -5.14
C LEU A 52 3.60 5.58 -5.80
N ASP A 53 2.80 4.87 -5.02
CA ASP A 53 1.64 4.13 -5.51
C ASP A 53 0.32 4.81 -5.13
N PHE A 54 0.28 5.43 -3.95
CA PHE A 54 -0.88 6.15 -3.44
C PHE A 54 -0.49 7.48 -2.83
N ARG A 55 -1.40 8.46 -2.92
CA ARG A 55 -1.25 9.78 -2.31
C ARG A 55 -2.60 10.27 -1.83
N TYR A 56 -2.61 11.02 -0.72
CA TYR A 56 -3.77 11.83 -0.37
C TYR A 56 -3.52 13.31 -0.70
N PRO A 57 -4.34 13.95 -1.54
CA PRO A 57 -4.10 15.34 -1.95
C PRO A 57 -4.24 16.35 -0.80
N GLY A 58 -4.99 16.05 0.26
CA GLY A 58 -5.22 16.99 1.36
C GLY A 58 -4.01 17.22 2.26
N CYS A 59 -3.31 16.16 2.68
CA CYS A 59 -2.07 16.28 3.48
C CYS A 59 -0.79 16.06 2.66
N GLY A 60 -0.91 15.73 1.37
CA GLY A 60 0.22 15.58 0.46
C GLY A 60 1.03 14.31 0.65
N GLU A 61 0.71 13.49 1.65
CA GLU A 61 1.45 12.29 2.03
C GLU A 61 1.37 11.19 0.98
N GLY A 62 2.54 10.61 0.72
CA GLY A 62 2.75 9.55 -0.26
C GLY A 62 2.95 8.20 0.40
N PHE A 63 2.49 7.15 -0.28
CA PHE A 63 2.55 5.79 0.19
C PHE A 63 3.08 4.87 -0.89
N GLN A 64 4.07 4.06 -0.54
CA GLN A 64 4.58 2.99 -1.40
C GLN A 64 3.97 1.65 -0.99
N LEU A 65 3.37 0.97 -1.94
CA LEU A 65 2.82 -0.37 -1.83
C LEU A 65 3.93 -1.40 -2.11
N LYS A 66 4.09 -2.36 -1.20
CA LYS A 66 4.96 -3.53 -1.41
C LYS A 66 4.20 -4.80 -1.10
N SER A 67 4.16 -5.71 -2.05
CA SER A 67 3.54 -7.02 -1.90
C SER A 67 4.61 -8.12 -1.88
N PHE A 68 4.55 -9.00 -0.89
CA PHE A 68 5.45 -10.15 -0.77
C PHE A 68 4.65 -11.45 -0.86
N SER A 69 5.27 -12.49 -1.44
CA SER A 69 4.71 -13.85 -1.50
C SER A 69 5.00 -14.69 -0.26
N HIS A 70 5.71 -14.10 0.70
CA HIS A 70 6.12 -14.68 1.98
C HIS A 70 5.89 -13.63 3.07
N LEU A 71 5.76 -14.10 4.32
CA LEU A 71 5.79 -13.22 5.48
C LEU A 71 7.10 -12.44 5.50
N ASN A 72 7.00 -11.16 5.83
CA ASN A 72 8.14 -10.27 6.04
C ASN A 72 8.85 -10.73 7.33
N SER A 73 9.72 -11.74 7.22
CA SER A 73 10.40 -12.33 8.39
C SER A 73 11.45 -11.38 8.95
N PRO A 74 11.40 -11.00 10.24
CA PRO A 74 12.55 -10.41 10.92
C PRO A 74 13.61 -11.45 11.32
N ALA A 75 13.38 -12.74 11.11
CA ALA A 75 14.24 -13.81 11.60
C ALA A 75 14.33 -14.99 10.63
N SER A 76 15.56 -15.35 10.26
CA SER A 76 15.90 -16.39 9.27
C SER A 76 15.73 -17.85 9.75
N TRP A 77 15.17 -18.08 10.94
CA TRP A 77 15.22 -19.39 11.62
C TRP A 77 13.86 -20.04 11.93
N MET A 78 12.73 -19.43 11.56
CA MET A 78 11.43 -20.07 11.77
C MET A 78 11.02 -20.90 10.54
N ALA A 79 10.58 -22.13 10.82
CA ALA A 79 10.28 -23.24 9.91
C ALA A 79 9.44 -22.86 8.66
N PRO A 80 9.56 -23.62 7.55
CA PRO A 80 8.80 -23.37 6.34
C PRO A 80 7.30 -23.51 6.61
N THR A 81 6.58 -22.40 6.52
CA THR A 81 5.11 -22.40 6.57
C THR A 81 4.56 -23.03 5.28
N PRO A 82 3.38 -23.66 5.34
CA PRO A 82 2.75 -24.25 4.16
C PRO A 82 2.53 -23.16 3.10
N ARG A 83 2.85 -23.50 1.85
CA ARG A 83 2.97 -22.63 0.67
C ARG A 83 1.61 -22.13 0.18
N TRP A 84 0.82 -21.54 1.06
CA TRP A 84 -0.31 -20.70 0.71
C TRP A 84 0.21 -19.34 0.26
N PHE A 85 -0.41 -18.75 -0.75
CA PHE A 85 -0.09 -17.40 -1.21
C PHE A 85 -0.43 -16.40 -0.11
N VAL A 86 0.48 -16.22 0.86
CA VAL A 86 0.38 -15.15 1.84
C VAL A 86 0.85 -13.89 1.15
N LEU A 87 -0.10 -13.07 0.73
CA LEU A 87 0.16 -11.76 0.18
C LEU A 87 0.32 -10.78 1.34
N SER A 88 1.56 -10.53 1.75
CA SER A 88 1.84 -9.50 2.75
C SER A 88 1.92 -8.14 2.07
N VAL A 89 1.06 -7.21 2.48
CA VAL A 89 1.08 -5.82 2.02
C VAL A 89 1.78 -4.96 3.07
N GLN A 90 2.89 -4.34 2.69
CA GLN A 90 3.55 -3.32 3.49
C GLN A 90 3.35 -1.96 2.83
N ILE A 91 2.89 -1.01 3.62
CA ILE A 91 2.78 0.40 3.21
C ILE A 91 3.92 1.15 3.88
N ARG A 92 4.76 1.81 3.08
CA ARG A 92 5.74 2.77 3.59
C ARG A 92 5.22 4.17 3.39
N HIS A 93 5.09 4.90 4.49
CA HIS A 93 4.88 6.34 4.47
C HIS A 93 6.12 7.02 3.87
N ARG A 94 5.90 7.87 2.88
CA ARG A 94 6.91 8.78 2.33
C ARG A 94 6.38 10.19 2.51
N THR A 95 6.90 10.84 3.55
CA THR A 95 6.82 12.28 3.69
C THR A 95 7.69 12.92 2.62
N PRO A 96 7.14 13.71 1.68
CA PRO A 96 7.95 14.46 0.72
C PRO A 96 8.73 15.59 1.40
N TYR A 97 8.38 15.90 2.65
CA TYR A 97 8.91 17.02 3.42
C TYR A 97 9.31 16.50 4.79
N SER A 98 10.50 16.87 5.27
CA SER A 98 10.81 16.83 6.70
C SER A 98 9.80 17.73 7.40
N CYS A 99 8.64 17.18 7.77
CA CYS A 99 7.68 17.87 8.60
C CYS A 99 8.25 17.80 10.02
N SER A 100 9.12 18.77 10.32
CA SER A 100 9.43 19.13 11.69
C SER A 100 8.07 19.25 12.38
N ILE A 101 7.91 18.52 13.48
CA ILE A 101 6.75 18.55 14.36
C ILE A 101 6.31 20.02 14.53
N LEU A 102 5.27 20.43 13.81
CA LEU A 102 4.61 21.72 14.01
C LEU A 102 3.26 21.41 14.65
N PRO A 103 2.93 22.09 15.76
CA PRO A 103 1.66 21.88 16.46
C PRO A 103 0.46 22.14 15.53
N PRO A 104 -0.71 21.58 15.86
CA PRO A 104 -1.87 21.63 14.97
C PRO A 104 -2.29 23.10 14.73
N GLY A 105 -2.21 23.55 13.48
CA GLY A 105 -2.71 24.87 13.10
C GLY A 105 -1.93 25.66 12.05
N SER A 106 -1.10 25.06 11.19
CA SER A 106 -0.43 25.85 10.14
C SER A 106 -0.22 25.06 8.84
N CYS A 107 -1.28 24.97 8.03
CA CYS A 107 -1.10 24.91 6.58
C CYS A 107 -1.04 26.36 6.08
N LYS A 108 0.12 26.77 5.54
CA LYS A 108 0.19 27.91 4.64
C LYS A 108 0.72 27.45 3.28
N THR A 109 0.12 28.11 2.29
CA THR A 109 0.10 27.93 0.84
C THR A 109 1.44 27.63 0.18
#